data_AF-A0A165KKX9-F1
#
_entry.id   AF-A0A165KKX9-F1
#
_cell.length_a   1.000
_cell.length_b   1.000
_cell.length_c   1.000
_cell.angle_alpha   90.00
_cell.angle_beta   90.00
_cell.angle_gamma   90.00
#
_symmetry.space_group_name_H-M   'P 1'
#
loop_
_entity.id
_entity.type
_entity.pdbx_description
1 polymer ?
#
loop_
_entity_poly.entity_id
_entity_poly.type
_entity_poly.pdbx_seq_one_letter_code
_entity_poly.pdbx_strand_id
1 'polypeptide(L)'
;LTYTIIREGVYSESYPLYFGMWSPASDSDEVVIPHGDGGIAWVNRPDLGEGTARIISAVRPFPENGYENHTLVLSGTRAVTLSSLASTISNLLHRPVHLKVVSEDEYVAANSGLPGPWGEADFLHKWATSFRALVRGECAVVDPTLREILGREPTPFEETVKSVLG
;
A
#
# COMPACT_ATOMS: atom_id res chain seq x y z
N LEU A 1 -27.41 10.51 14.25
CA LEU A 1 -26.82 10.17 12.94
C LEU A 1 -26.38 8.73 13.01
N THR A 2 -26.79 7.91 12.06
CA THR A 2 -26.25 6.57 11.87
C THR A 2 -25.06 6.67 10.91
N TYR A 3 -23.97 5.97 11.18
CA TYR A 3 -22.73 6.08 10.40
C TYR A 3 -22.07 4.73 10.15
N THR A 4 -21.19 4.64 9.17
CA THR A 4 -20.23 3.53 9.04
C THR A 4 -18.87 4.14 8.75
N ILE A 5 -17.84 3.74 9.50
CA ILE A 5 -16.47 4.20 9.26
C ILE A 5 -15.75 3.10 8.48
N ILE A 6 -15.31 3.41 7.27
CA ILE A 6 -14.50 2.49 6.47
C ILE A 6 -13.03 2.95 6.58
N ARG A 7 -12.19 2.08 7.13
CA ARG A 7 -10.74 2.24 7.18
C ARG A 7 -10.13 1.43 6.04
N GLU A 8 -9.96 2.07 4.89
CA GLU A 8 -9.33 1.43 3.74
C GLU A 8 -7.84 1.17 3.99
N GLY A 9 -7.38 0.01 3.54
CA GLY A 9 -5.99 -0.37 3.53
C GLY A 9 -5.19 0.40 2.48
N VAL A 10 -3.87 0.21 2.49
CA VAL A 10 -2.98 0.92 1.57
C VAL A 10 -3.12 0.35 0.16
N TYR A 11 -3.31 1.23 -0.82
CA TYR A 11 -3.55 0.85 -2.21
C TYR A 11 -2.34 0.16 -2.84
N SER A 12 -2.51 -1.06 -3.33
CA SER A 12 -1.47 -1.84 -4.03
C SER A 12 -0.82 -1.04 -5.17
N GLU A 13 -1.61 -0.27 -5.91
CA GLU A 13 -1.13 0.52 -7.05
C GLU A 13 -0.22 1.69 -6.63
N SER A 14 -0.25 2.08 -5.35
CA SER A 14 0.61 3.13 -4.80
C SER A 14 1.96 2.60 -4.31
N TYR A 15 2.26 1.31 -4.51
CA TYR A 15 3.51 0.71 -4.03
C TYR A 15 4.78 1.49 -4.39
N PRO A 16 4.92 2.14 -5.58
CA PRO A 16 6.15 2.88 -5.89
C PRO A 16 6.45 3.99 -4.89
N LEU A 17 5.41 4.62 -4.30
CA LEU A 17 5.59 5.65 -3.29
C LEU A 17 6.24 5.11 -2.01
N TYR A 18 5.90 3.88 -1.62
CA TYR A 18 6.48 3.21 -0.45
C TYR A 18 7.76 2.45 -0.80
N PHE A 19 8.04 2.32 -2.09
CA PHE A 19 9.22 1.65 -2.62
C PHE A 19 10.24 2.68 -3.13
N GLY A 20 10.46 3.72 -2.34
CA GLY A 20 11.52 4.72 -2.59
C GLY A 20 11.39 5.50 -3.90
N MET A 21 10.16 5.71 -4.40
CA MET A 21 9.88 6.29 -5.73
C MET A 21 10.57 5.54 -6.88
N TRP A 22 11.02 4.31 -6.63
CA TRP A 22 11.80 3.54 -7.57
C TRP A 22 10.91 3.00 -8.69
N SER A 23 11.47 2.91 -9.89
CA SER A 23 10.85 2.29 -11.04
C SER A 23 11.85 1.42 -11.80
N PRO A 24 11.41 0.49 -12.68
CA PRO A 24 12.32 -0.28 -13.52
C PRO A 24 13.21 0.57 -14.44
N ALA A 25 12.78 1.80 -14.75
CA ALA A 25 13.52 2.75 -15.56
C ALA A 25 14.53 3.60 -14.76
N SER A 26 14.60 3.44 -13.43
CA SER A 26 15.57 4.13 -12.59
C SER A 26 17.01 3.72 -12.94
N ASP A 27 17.93 4.67 -12.81
CA ASP A 27 19.36 4.49 -13.16
C ASP A 27 20.11 3.49 -12.25
N SER A 28 19.47 3.05 -11.17
CA SER A 28 20.04 2.18 -10.15
C SER A 28 19.03 1.10 -9.75
N ASP A 29 19.56 -0.08 -9.44
CA ASP A 29 18.82 -1.19 -8.83
C ASP A 29 18.72 -1.07 -7.29
N GLU A 30 19.28 0.00 -6.72
CA GLU A 30 19.13 0.33 -5.31
C GLU A 30 17.84 1.11 -5.06
N VAL A 31 16.98 0.57 -4.20
CA VAL A 31 15.74 1.21 -3.76
C VAL A 31 16.02 1.96 -2.46
N VAL A 32 16.17 3.28 -2.58
CA VAL A 32 16.55 4.16 -1.47
C VAL A 32 15.33 4.45 -0.59
N ILE A 33 15.36 4.01 0.66
CA ILE A 33 14.28 4.24 1.63
C ILE A 33 14.80 4.82 2.95
N PRO A 34 14.05 5.68 3.65
CA PRO A 34 14.42 6.15 4.96
C PRO A 34 13.95 5.16 6.05
N HIS A 35 14.55 5.27 7.23
CA HIS A 35 14.16 4.58 8.47
C HIS A 35 14.31 3.05 8.52
N GLY A 36 13.73 2.29 7.59
CA GLY A 36 13.84 0.83 7.59
C GLY A 36 12.73 0.13 6.81
N ASP A 37 12.83 -1.19 6.79
CA ASP A 37 11.85 -2.08 6.17
C ASP A 37 10.62 -2.28 7.08
N GLY A 38 9.46 -2.51 6.47
CA GLY A 38 8.20 -2.73 7.17
C GLY A 38 7.13 -3.31 6.25
N GLY A 39 6.16 -3.99 6.86
CA GLY A 39 5.09 -4.69 6.16
C GLY A 39 3.89 -3.81 5.84
N ILE A 40 3.29 -4.01 4.67
CA ILE A 40 2.03 -3.38 4.28
C ILE A 40 1.03 -4.47 3.85
N ALA A 41 -0.18 -4.44 4.41
CA ALA A 41 -1.31 -5.27 4.00
C ALA A 41 -2.01 -4.67 2.77
N TRP A 42 -1.37 -4.81 1.61
CA TRP A 42 -1.78 -4.22 0.35
C TRP A 42 -3.15 -4.71 -0.14
N VAL A 43 -3.96 -3.78 -0.63
CA VAL A 43 -5.26 -4.06 -1.25
C VAL A 43 -5.43 -3.17 -2.47
N ASN A 44 -5.94 -3.69 -3.58
CA ASN A 44 -6.12 -2.88 -4.78
C ASN A 44 -7.39 -2.02 -4.70
N ARG A 45 -7.43 -0.93 -5.47
CA ARG A 45 -8.61 -0.04 -5.48
C ARG A 45 -9.89 -0.71 -6.01
N PRO A 46 -9.86 -1.61 -7.02
CA PRO A 46 -11.08 -2.31 -7.46
C PRO A 46 -11.76 -3.10 -6.35
N ASP A 47 -11.02 -3.85 -5.54
CA ASP A 47 -11.58 -4.64 -4.44
C ASP A 47 -12.12 -3.73 -3.32
N LEU A 48 -11.40 -2.65 -2.99
CA LEU A 48 -11.89 -1.64 -2.05
C LEU A 48 -13.19 -0.99 -2.55
N GLY A 49 -13.23 -0.61 -3.83
CA GLY A 49 -14.41 -0.01 -4.44
C GLY A 49 -15.61 -0.95 -4.43
N GLU A 50 -15.41 -2.23 -4.76
CA GLU A 50 -16.46 -3.25 -4.68
C GLU A 50 -16.93 -3.46 -3.23
N GLY A 51 -16.00 -3.59 -2.28
CA GLY A 51 -16.30 -3.77 -0.86
C GLY A 51 -17.11 -2.60 -0.29
N THR A 52 -16.67 -1.38 -0.55
CA THR A 52 -17.38 -0.15 -0.18
C THR A 52 -18.77 -0.07 -0.82
N ALA A 53 -18.91 -0.42 -2.11
CA ALA A 53 -20.21 -0.45 -2.77
C ALA A 53 -21.18 -1.47 -2.15
N ARG A 54 -20.68 -2.65 -1.77
CA ARG A 54 -21.48 -3.68 -1.09
C ARG A 54 -21.94 -3.22 0.29
N ILE A 55 -21.07 -2.59 1.07
CA ILE A 55 -21.42 -1.98 2.36
C ILE A 55 -22.56 -0.97 2.19
N ILE A 56 -22.43 -0.04 1.23
CA ILE A 56 -23.45 0.98 0.96
C ILE A 56 -24.78 0.31 0.54
N SER A 57 -24.73 -0.72 -0.31
CA SER A 57 -25.93 -1.40 -0.82
C SER A 57 -26.68 -2.21 0.24
N ALA A 58 -25.99 -2.63 1.30
CA ALA A 58 -26.56 -3.38 2.41
C ALA A 58 -27.40 -2.49 3.36
N VAL A 59 -27.22 -1.17 3.31
CA VAL A 59 -28.03 -0.21 4.06
C VAL A 59 -29.41 -0.07 3.38
N ARG A 60 -30.31 -1.01 3.67
CA ARG A 60 -31.71 -1.08 3.18
C ARG A 60 -32.68 -1.06 4.38
N PRO A 61 -33.96 -0.69 4.21
CA PRO A 61 -34.88 -0.42 5.33
C PRO A 61 -35.27 -1.62 6.21
N PHE A 62 -34.64 -2.78 6.06
CA PHE A 62 -34.89 -3.97 6.86
C PHE A 62 -33.62 -4.35 7.65
N PRO A 63 -33.66 -4.43 9.00
CA PRO A 63 -32.51 -4.16 9.86
C PRO A 63 -31.68 -5.41 10.20
N GLU A 64 -31.86 -6.52 9.49
CA GLU A 64 -31.42 -7.80 10.06
C GLU A 64 -29.90 -8.05 9.95
N ASN A 65 -29.14 -7.35 9.08
CA ASN A 65 -27.69 -7.58 8.87
C ASN A 65 -26.89 -6.33 8.38
N GLY A 66 -27.11 -5.14 8.93
CA GLY A 66 -26.49 -3.90 8.43
C GLY A 66 -25.12 -3.52 9.06
N TYR A 67 -24.44 -2.53 8.47
CA TYR A 67 -23.12 -2.02 8.89
C TYR A 67 -23.21 -0.72 9.75
N GLU A 68 -24.38 -0.45 10.33
CA GLU A 68 -24.65 0.76 11.10
C GLU A 68 -23.82 0.85 12.39
N ASN A 69 -23.23 2.02 12.61
CA ASN A 69 -22.36 2.37 13.73
C ASN A 69 -21.13 1.46 13.90
N HIS A 70 -20.70 0.80 12.81
CA HIS A 70 -19.49 -0.01 12.78
C HIS A 70 -18.28 0.75 12.21
N THR A 71 -17.09 0.35 12.67
CA THR A 71 -15.82 0.68 12.03
C THR A 71 -15.27 -0.58 11.38
N LEU A 72 -15.09 -0.57 10.08
CA LEU A 72 -14.65 -1.69 9.26
C LEU A 72 -13.23 -1.42 8.76
N VAL A 73 -12.37 -2.44 8.77
CA VAL A 73 -11.03 -2.37 8.19
C VAL A 73 -11.04 -3.17 6.90
N LEU A 74 -10.71 -2.53 5.78
CA LEU A 74 -10.65 -3.20 4.48
C LEU A 74 -9.17 -3.32 4.07
N SER A 75 -8.52 -4.40 4.47
CA SER A 75 -7.09 -4.62 4.20
C SER A 75 -6.85 -5.74 3.19
N GLY A 76 -5.58 -5.90 2.79
CA GLY A 76 -5.11 -7.11 2.12
C GLY A 76 -5.16 -8.35 3.02
N THR A 77 -4.88 -9.51 2.42
CA THR A 77 -4.92 -10.83 3.08
C THR A 77 -3.65 -11.18 3.86
N ARG A 78 -2.57 -10.44 3.64
CA ARG A 78 -1.29 -10.58 4.35
C ARG A 78 -0.47 -9.30 4.22
N ALA A 79 0.45 -9.09 5.16
CA ALA A 79 1.45 -8.03 5.05
C ALA A 79 2.63 -8.47 4.14
N VAL A 80 3.09 -7.56 3.28
CA VAL A 80 4.28 -7.73 2.44
C VAL A 80 5.30 -6.66 2.81
N THR A 81 6.49 -7.07 3.23
CA THR A 81 7.62 -6.18 3.51
C THR A 81 8.20 -5.61 2.23
N LEU A 82 8.85 -4.45 2.29
CA LEU A 82 9.52 -3.85 1.14
C LEU A 82 10.66 -4.76 0.64
N SER A 83 11.35 -5.51 1.51
CA SER A 83 12.40 -6.46 1.08
C SER A 83 11.83 -7.63 0.28
N SER A 84 10.71 -8.19 0.73
CA SER A 84 9.94 -9.18 -0.04
C SER A 84 9.46 -8.62 -1.37
N LEU A 85 9.01 -7.36 -1.43
CA LEU A 85 8.65 -6.69 -2.69
C LEU A 85 9.87 -6.58 -3.61
N ALA A 86 11.03 -6.15 -3.10
CA ALA A 86 12.27 -6.08 -3.86
C ALA A 86 12.66 -7.46 -4.43
N SER A 87 12.47 -8.52 -3.65
CA SER A 87 12.69 -9.91 -4.12
C SER A 87 11.71 -10.31 -5.22
N THR A 88 10.42 -9.97 -5.08
CA THR A 88 9.40 -10.20 -6.12
C THR A 88 9.75 -9.46 -7.41
N ILE A 89 10.11 -8.18 -7.33
CA ILE A 89 10.50 -7.37 -8.49
C ILE A 89 11.78 -7.92 -9.12
N SER A 90 12.78 -8.29 -8.32
CA SER A 90 14.03 -8.89 -8.82
C SER A 90 13.76 -10.12 -9.68
N ASN A 91 12.85 -10.99 -9.21
CA ASN A 91 12.46 -12.20 -9.92
C ASN A 91 11.71 -11.89 -11.23
N LEU A 92 10.85 -10.87 -11.23
CA LEU A 92 10.08 -10.46 -12.41
C LEU A 92 10.96 -9.79 -13.47
N LEU A 93 11.95 -9.00 -13.06
CA LEU A 93 12.85 -8.29 -13.96
C LEU A 93 14.11 -9.08 -14.35
N HIS A 94 14.34 -10.24 -13.72
CA HIS A 94 15.55 -11.04 -13.89
C HIS A 94 16.86 -10.28 -13.62
N ARG A 95 16.84 -9.32 -12.68
CA ARG A 95 18.01 -8.57 -12.22
C ARG A 95 17.90 -8.27 -10.73
N PRO A 96 19.01 -8.10 -9.99
CA PRO A 96 18.95 -7.81 -8.56
C PRO A 96 18.30 -6.44 -8.35
N VAL A 97 17.38 -6.34 -7.40
CA VAL A 97 16.83 -5.09 -6.85
C VAL A 97 16.86 -5.22 -5.34
N HIS A 98 17.52 -4.29 -4.65
CA HIS A 98 17.70 -4.36 -3.19
C HIS A 98 17.40 -3.04 -2.50
N LEU A 99 16.92 -3.14 -1.26
CA LEU A 99 16.69 -1.98 -0.43
C LEU A 99 18.01 -1.39 0.07
N LYS A 100 18.09 -0.07 0.08
CA LYS A 100 19.15 0.70 0.73
C LYS A 100 18.52 1.64 1.74
N VAL A 101 18.66 1.29 3.02
CA VAL A 101 18.18 2.12 4.12
C VAL A 101 19.17 3.25 4.37
N VAL A 102 18.69 4.49 4.32
CA VAL A 102 19.50 5.71 4.46
C VAL A 102 18.88 6.66 5.49
N SER A 103 19.58 7.76 5.77
CA SER A 103 19.00 8.87 6.54
C SER A 103 17.86 9.56 5.77
N GLU A 104 17.02 10.31 6.48
CA GLU A 104 15.92 11.07 5.86
C GLU A 104 16.44 12.09 4.83
N ASP A 105 17.53 12.79 5.15
CA ASP A 105 18.13 13.78 4.25
C ASP A 105 18.70 13.13 2.98
N GLU A 106 19.32 11.95 3.10
CA GLU A 106 19.80 11.19 1.95
C GLU A 106 18.64 10.67 1.09
N TYR A 107 17.55 10.23 1.69
CA TYR A 107 16.33 9.84 0.97
C TYR A 107 15.73 11.02 0.20
N VAL A 108 15.64 12.19 0.84
CA VAL A 108 15.13 13.41 0.20
C VAL A 108 16.06 13.82 -0.95
N ALA A 109 17.37 13.84 -0.74
CA ALA A 109 18.33 14.17 -1.77
C ALA A 109 18.28 13.21 -2.97
N ALA A 110 18.12 11.90 -2.72
CA ALA A 110 18.05 10.87 -3.75
C ALA A 110 16.78 10.96 -4.63
N ASN A 111 15.68 11.47 -4.08
CA ASN A 111 14.38 11.52 -4.77
C ASN A 111 13.96 12.95 -5.18
N SER A 112 14.76 13.95 -4.85
CA SER A 112 14.49 15.34 -5.24
C SER A 112 14.61 15.52 -6.75
N GLY A 113 13.76 16.38 -7.32
CA GLY A 113 13.78 16.68 -8.75
C GLY A 113 13.03 15.70 -9.64
N LEU A 114 12.38 14.68 -9.06
CA LEU A 114 11.37 13.88 -9.76
C LEU A 114 10.23 14.79 -10.28
N PRO A 115 9.59 14.45 -11.42
CA PRO A 115 8.52 15.27 -11.96
C PRO A 115 7.31 15.42 -11.01
N GLY A 116 6.80 16.65 -10.92
CA GLY A 116 5.62 16.97 -10.12
C GLY A 116 5.90 17.05 -8.62
N PRO A 117 4.84 17.02 -7.77
CA PRO A 117 4.97 17.27 -6.34
C PRO A 117 5.80 16.20 -5.61
N TRP A 118 5.98 15.03 -6.21
CA TRP A 118 6.70 13.90 -5.63
C TRP A 118 8.21 14.14 -5.52
N GLY A 119 8.77 15.06 -6.31
CA GLY A 119 10.17 15.45 -6.24
C GLY A 119 10.44 16.70 -5.40
N GLU A 120 9.42 17.28 -4.78
CA GLU A 120 9.57 18.45 -3.90
C GLU A 120 10.11 18.01 -2.52
N ALA A 121 11.16 18.67 -2.03
CA ALA A 121 11.79 18.31 -0.76
C ALA A 121 10.80 18.32 0.42
N ASP A 122 9.92 19.31 0.49
CA ASP A 122 8.88 19.41 1.52
C ASP A 122 7.91 18.23 1.49
N PHE A 123 7.57 17.74 0.29
CA PHE A 123 6.74 16.54 0.14
C PHE A 123 7.50 15.30 0.61
N LEU A 124 8.75 15.14 0.17
CA LEU A 124 9.59 13.99 0.49
C LEU A 124 9.86 13.87 2.00
N HIS A 125 10.12 14.98 2.70
CA HIS A 125 10.25 14.99 4.17
C HIS A 125 8.98 14.50 4.86
N LYS A 126 7.81 15.01 4.44
CA LYS A 126 6.53 14.55 4.99
C LYS A 126 6.30 13.08 4.68
N TRP A 127 6.59 12.64 3.47
CA TRP A 127 6.41 11.26 3.05
C TRP A 127 7.37 10.29 3.75
N ALA A 128 8.60 10.71 4.07
CA ALA A 128 9.55 9.90 4.81
C ALA A 128 8.99 9.44 6.18
N THR A 129 8.13 10.24 6.81
CA THR A 129 7.49 9.87 8.08
C THR A 129 6.62 8.61 7.97
N SER A 130 6.07 8.30 6.79
CA SER A 130 5.32 7.07 6.53
C SER A 130 6.17 5.83 6.80
N PHE A 131 7.47 5.85 6.47
CA PHE A 131 8.36 4.71 6.70
C PHE A 131 8.58 4.41 8.20
N ARG A 132 8.47 5.41 9.08
CA ARG A 132 8.45 5.15 10.53
C ARG A 132 7.23 4.33 10.93
N ALA A 133 6.07 4.62 10.34
CA ALA A 133 4.84 3.86 10.57
C ALA A 133 4.95 2.43 10.01
N LEU A 134 5.59 2.25 8.85
CA LEU A 134 5.89 0.93 8.29
C LEU A 134 6.75 0.10 9.25
N VAL A 135 7.85 0.65 9.76
CA VAL A 135 8.74 -0.02 10.73
C VAL A 135 8.00 -0.39 12.02
N ARG A 136 7.05 0.44 12.46
CA ARG A 136 6.19 0.15 13.62
C ARG A 136 5.08 -0.86 13.32
N GLY A 137 4.94 -1.32 12.09
CA GLY A 137 3.93 -2.29 11.67
C GLY A 137 2.51 -1.70 11.54
N GLU A 138 2.36 -0.38 11.52
CA GLU A 138 1.04 0.27 11.47
C GLU A 138 0.28 -0.01 10.16
N CYS A 139 1.00 -0.33 9.10
CA CYS A 139 0.43 -0.71 7.81
C CYS A 139 0.27 -2.23 7.64
N ALA A 140 0.72 -3.04 8.61
CA ALA A 140 0.69 -4.50 8.56
C ALA A 140 -0.59 -5.11 9.16
N VAL A 141 -1.66 -4.32 9.27
CA VAL A 141 -2.96 -4.76 9.81
C VAL A 141 -3.70 -5.59 8.77
N VAL A 142 -3.92 -6.86 9.08
CA VAL A 142 -4.64 -7.83 8.23
C VAL A 142 -5.97 -8.16 8.89
N ASP A 143 -7.05 -7.99 8.15
CA ASP A 143 -8.42 -8.17 8.61
C ASP A 143 -9.26 -8.93 7.55
N PRO A 144 -10.07 -9.93 7.93
CA PRO A 144 -10.84 -10.73 6.98
C PRO A 144 -12.09 -10.02 6.43
N THR A 145 -12.47 -8.86 6.98
CA THR A 145 -13.72 -8.16 6.67
C THR A 145 -13.91 -7.94 5.17
N LEU A 146 -12.86 -7.51 4.45
CA LEU A 146 -12.98 -7.29 3.00
C LEU A 146 -13.30 -8.59 2.25
N ARG A 147 -12.62 -9.69 2.58
CA ARG A 147 -12.89 -11.00 1.98
C ARG A 147 -14.33 -11.46 2.24
N GLU A 148 -14.83 -11.25 3.46
CA GLU A 148 -16.19 -11.61 3.85
C GLU A 148 -17.23 -10.79 3.06
N ILE A 149 -17.00 -9.48 2.92
CA ILE A 149 -17.87 -8.59 2.15
C ILE A 149 -17.88 -8.97 0.66
N LEU A 150 -16.70 -9.27 0.09
CA LEU A 150 -16.57 -9.66 -1.32
C LEU A 150 -17.10 -11.08 -1.60
N GLY A 151 -17.11 -11.97 -0.59
CA GLY A 151 -17.44 -13.38 -0.76
C GLY A 151 -16.41 -14.14 -1.61
N ARG A 152 -15.20 -13.57 -1.78
CA ARG A 152 -14.05 -14.12 -2.49
C ARG A 152 -12.77 -13.55 -1.90
N GLU A 153 -11.63 -14.18 -2.21
CA GLU A 153 -10.34 -13.59 -1.87
C GLU A 153 -10.12 -12.25 -2.62
N PRO A 154 -9.60 -11.23 -1.94
CA PRO A 154 -9.05 -10.04 -2.59
C PRO A 154 -7.89 -10.41 -3.54
N THR A 155 -7.70 -9.58 -4.55
CA THR A 155 -6.66 -9.69 -5.57
C THR A 155 -5.28 -9.70 -4.90
N PRO A 156 -4.44 -10.71 -5.17
CA PRO A 156 -3.08 -10.75 -4.63
C PRO A 156 -2.26 -9.54 -5.04
N PHE A 157 -1.46 -9.02 -4.12
CA PHE A 157 -0.57 -7.88 -4.38
C PHE A 157 0.37 -8.10 -5.58
N GLU A 158 0.86 -9.34 -5.76
CA GLU A 158 1.72 -9.72 -6.87
C GLU A 158 1.07 -9.48 -8.24
N GLU A 159 -0.25 -9.57 -8.37
CA GLU A 159 -0.95 -9.28 -9.62
C GLU A 159 -0.88 -7.79 -9.96
N THR A 160 -0.97 -6.93 -8.95
CA THR A 160 -0.78 -5.48 -9.14
C THR A 160 0.66 -5.17 -9.54
N VAL A 161 1.64 -5.77 -8.87
CA VAL A 161 3.07 -5.57 -9.21
C VAL A 161 3.33 -5.99 -10.66
N LYS A 162 2.85 -7.17 -11.08
CA LYS A 162 2.97 -7.64 -12.47
C LYS A 162 2.30 -6.68 -13.46
N SER A 163 1.10 -6.20 -13.15
CA SER A 163 0.37 -5.28 -14.03
C SER A 163 1.00 -3.89 -14.14
N VAL A 164 1.73 -3.43 -13.13
CA VAL A 164 2.43 -2.12 -13.16
C VAL A 164 3.79 -2.23 -13.85
N LEU A 165 4.44 -3.40 -13.76
CA LEU A 165 5.74 -3.65 -14.39
C LEU A 165 5.66 -4.09 -15.87
N GLY A 166 4.51 -4.62 -16.31
CA GLY A 166 4.30 -5.21 -17.63
C GLY A 166 3.42 -4.38 -18.53
#